data_AF-A0A218W7L5-F1
#
_entry.id   AF-A0A218W7L5-F1
#
_cell.length_a   1.000
_cell.length_b   1.000
_cell.length_c   1.000
_cell.angle_alpha   90.00
_cell.angle_beta   90.00
_cell.angle_gamma   90.00
#
_symmetry.space_group_name_H-M   'P 1'
#
loop_
_entity.id
_entity.type
_entity.pdbx_description
1 polymer ?
#
loop_
_entity_poly.entity_id
_entity_poly.type
_entity_poly.pdbx_seq_one_letter_code
_entity_poly.pdbx_strand_id
1 'polypeptide(L)'
;MGSTTAGSPLTHMQLRIPCKSSTLDRHWRGTVNAALPSCQTRRRPVALAVAPSLPGEGGRKRIVKAQALALNGAGVLKEFSCDGITKDLNSLPKPLSVTDCSNSVSDGSRLRVAYQGVGGAYSESAAEKAYPNCEAVPCEQFDTAFEAVERWIVDRAVLPIENSLGGSIHRNYDLLLRHHLHIVGEVKLAVRHCLLANHGVKIEDLKRVLSHPQALAQCEHTLTKLSLVREAVDDTAGAAKHVAFHKLKDSGAVASAAAAKIYDLNILAEDIQDDSDNVTRFLMLAREPIIPGTDRPFKTSIVFSLEEGPGMLFKALAVFALRQINLTKIESRPLRKRSLRVSDDNNNGTPKYFDYLFYVDFEASMADQNAQNALRHLHEFATFLRVLGSYPVDTSMI
;
A
#
# COMPACT_ATOMS: atom_id res chain seq x y z
N MET A 1 -58.74 37.03 45.07
CA MET A 1 -57.45 36.52 45.60
C MET A 1 -56.85 35.67 44.49
N GLY A 2 -56.07 36.24 43.57
CA GLY A 2 -54.59 36.31 43.62
C GLY A 2 -54.02 34.91 43.31
N SER A 3 -53.27 34.61 42.25
CA SER A 3 -52.17 35.32 41.56
C SER A 3 -51.94 34.65 40.18
N THR A 4 -51.86 35.37 39.06
CA THR A 4 -50.74 36.13 38.44
C THR A 4 -49.80 35.28 37.59
N THR A 5 -49.90 35.55 36.28
CA THR A 5 -49.06 35.22 35.12
C THR A 5 -47.65 35.80 35.17
N ALA A 6 -46.66 35.15 34.54
CA ALA A 6 -45.65 35.81 33.70
C ALA A 6 -44.77 34.79 32.95
N GLY A 7 -44.91 34.72 31.62
CA GLY A 7 -43.85 34.26 30.72
C GLY A 7 -42.99 35.44 30.31
N SER A 8 -41.69 35.20 30.10
CA SER A 8 -40.77 36.16 29.49
C SER A 8 -39.81 35.45 28.52
N PRO A 9 -39.45 36.08 27.38
CA PRO A 9 -38.70 35.45 26.29
C PRO A 9 -37.19 35.75 26.38
N LEU A 10 -36.36 34.86 25.84
CA LEU A 10 -34.91 35.02 25.72
C LEU A 10 -34.54 35.79 24.45
N THR A 11 -33.70 36.80 24.66
CA THR A 11 -33.26 37.84 23.74
C THR A 11 -32.12 37.37 22.82
N HIS A 12 -32.21 37.72 21.54
CA HIS A 12 -31.11 37.66 20.57
C HIS A 12 -29.95 38.59 20.99
N MET A 13 -28.73 38.07 21.07
CA MET A 13 -27.53 38.87 21.34
C MET A 13 -26.62 38.88 20.09
N GLN A 14 -26.69 39.98 19.34
CA GLN A 14 -25.75 40.33 18.26
C GLN A 14 -24.53 41.01 18.88
N LEU A 15 -23.35 40.42 18.71
CA LEU A 15 -22.07 41.05 19.02
C LEU A 15 -21.49 41.68 17.74
N ARG A 16 -21.55 43.01 17.67
CA ARG A 16 -20.76 43.86 16.75
C ARG A 16 -19.47 44.27 17.47
N ILE A 17 -18.33 44.08 16.82
CA ILE A 17 -17.03 44.67 17.23
C ILE A 17 -16.45 45.40 15.99
N PRO A 18 -15.86 46.61 16.14
CA PRO A 18 -15.80 47.59 15.07
C PRO A 18 -14.55 47.49 14.19
N CYS A 19 -14.72 47.86 12.91
CA CYS A 19 -13.64 48.19 11.97
C CYS A 19 -12.86 49.42 12.44
N LYS A 20 -11.53 49.30 12.48
CA LYS A 20 -10.62 50.44 12.30
C LYS A 20 -9.72 50.16 11.11
N SER A 21 -9.88 51.00 10.09
CA SER A 21 -8.98 51.18 8.97
C SER A 21 -7.67 51.82 9.44
N SER A 22 -6.55 51.34 8.93
CA SER A 22 -5.37 52.17 8.73
C SER A 22 -4.66 51.73 7.46
N THR A 23 -4.44 52.72 6.60
CA THR A 23 -3.81 52.70 5.30
C THR A 23 -2.29 52.54 5.38
N LEU A 24 -1.73 52.03 4.27
CA LEU A 24 -0.39 52.23 3.70
C LEU A 24 0.46 53.35 4.36
N ASP A 25 1.79 53.25 4.48
CA ASP A 25 2.75 52.92 3.42
C ASP A 25 4.17 52.82 4.05
N ARG A 26 5.07 51.98 3.52
CA ARG A 26 6.52 52.28 3.31
C ARG A 26 7.32 51.06 2.82
N HIS A 27 7.64 51.15 1.52
CA HIS A 27 8.85 50.72 0.84
C HIS A 27 10.02 50.21 1.71
N TRP A 28 10.49 48.99 1.43
CA TRP A 28 11.92 48.68 1.42
C TRP A 28 12.25 47.78 0.22
N ARG A 29 13.04 48.34 -0.70
CA ARG A 29 13.77 47.61 -1.74
C ARG A 29 14.96 46.93 -1.09
N GLY A 30 15.19 45.66 -1.39
CA GLY A 30 16.38 44.93 -0.97
C GLY A 30 16.62 43.71 -1.86
N THR A 31 17.31 43.93 -2.97
CA THR A 31 17.92 42.89 -3.79
C THR A 31 19.35 42.71 -3.33
N VAL A 32 19.75 41.58 -2.72
CA VAL A 32 21.15 41.10 -2.76
C VAL A 32 21.23 39.58 -2.53
N ASN A 33 21.68 38.92 -3.61
CA ASN A 33 22.58 37.77 -3.77
C ASN A 33 22.44 36.48 -2.95
N ALA A 34 22.23 35.42 -3.73
CA ALA A 34 22.57 34.04 -3.44
C ALA A 34 24.06 33.87 -3.10
N ALA A 35 24.33 33.08 -2.07
CA ALA A 35 25.62 32.43 -1.83
C ALA A 35 25.36 31.00 -1.34
N LEU A 36 25.62 30.03 -2.22
CA LEU A 36 25.72 28.61 -1.88
C LEU A 36 27.08 28.36 -1.22
N PRO A 37 27.18 27.70 -0.06
CA PRO A 37 28.44 27.14 0.40
C PRO A 37 28.64 25.77 -0.26
N SER A 38 29.61 25.70 -1.17
CA SER A 38 30.17 24.46 -1.69
C SER A 38 30.95 23.73 -0.58
N CYS A 39 30.43 22.61 -0.09
CA CYS A 39 31.15 21.74 0.84
C CYS A 39 31.85 20.62 0.06
N GLN A 40 33.12 20.85 -0.29
CA GLN A 40 34.02 19.80 -0.77
C GLN A 40 34.43 18.91 0.43
N THR A 41 33.91 17.70 0.51
CA THR A 41 34.43 16.67 1.42
C THR A 41 35.30 15.68 0.65
N ARG A 42 36.63 15.81 0.85
CA ARG A 42 37.64 14.81 0.49
C ARG A 42 37.32 13.50 1.23
N ARG A 43 36.96 12.44 0.51
CA ARG A 43 36.92 11.08 1.04
C ARG A 43 38.34 10.48 1.02
N ARG A 44 38.93 10.28 2.20
CA ARG A 44 40.01 9.29 2.42
C ARG A 44 39.34 7.97 2.81
N PRO A 45 39.73 6.82 2.27
CA PRO A 45 39.22 5.54 2.73
C PRO A 45 39.88 5.18 4.06
N VAL A 46 39.07 5.07 5.12
CA VAL A 46 39.46 4.41 6.37
C VAL A 46 39.00 2.95 6.23
N ALA A 47 39.96 2.02 6.19
CA ALA A 47 39.70 0.60 6.26
C ALA A 47 39.33 0.25 7.71
N LEU A 48 38.07 -0.15 7.94
CA LEU A 48 37.62 -0.72 9.21
C LEU A 48 37.48 -2.24 9.02
N ALA A 49 38.44 -2.99 9.55
CA ALA A 49 38.33 -4.43 9.67
C ALA A 49 37.48 -4.77 10.90
N VAL A 50 36.38 -5.49 10.72
CA VAL A 50 35.61 -6.09 11.81
C VAL A 50 35.70 -7.61 11.64
N ALA A 51 36.38 -8.25 12.58
CA ALA A 51 36.45 -9.70 12.68
C ALA A 51 35.18 -10.24 13.37
N PRO A 52 34.66 -11.42 12.97
CA PRO A 52 33.60 -12.08 13.71
C PRO A 52 34.19 -12.88 14.88
N SER A 53 33.66 -12.65 16.09
CA SER A 53 33.92 -13.45 17.28
C SER A 53 32.90 -14.58 17.40
N LEU A 54 33.37 -15.83 17.42
CA LEU A 54 32.65 -16.99 17.96
C LEU A 54 33.64 -17.85 18.78
N PRO A 55 33.15 -18.65 19.74
CA PRO A 55 33.85 -18.95 20.99
C PRO A 55 34.90 -20.05 20.85
N GLY A 56 35.97 -19.94 21.65
CA GLY A 56 37.02 -20.94 21.74
C GLY A 56 36.67 -22.09 22.68
N GLU A 57 36.69 -23.30 22.16
CA GLU A 57 36.93 -24.52 22.94
C GLU A 57 38.44 -24.75 23.10
N GLY A 58 38.88 -24.94 24.34
CA GLY A 58 40.23 -25.38 24.67
C GLY A 58 40.32 -26.89 24.71
N GLY A 59 41.20 -27.48 23.88
CA GLY A 59 41.35 -28.93 23.81
C GLY A 59 42.54 -29.50 23.02
N ARG A 60 43.76 -29.03 23.32
CA ARG A 60 45.07 -29.71 23.13
C ARG A 60 45.76 -29.80 21.75
N LYS A 61 46.90 -29.09 21.74
CA LYS A 61 48.29 -29.52 21.47
C LYS A 61 48.82 -29.67 20.03
N ARG A 62 49.89 -28.88 19.85
CA ARG A 62 51.22 -29.14 19.24
C ARG A 62 51.45 -28.73 17.79
N ILE A 63 52.37 -27.76 17.72
CA ILE A 63 53.14 -27.15 16.64
C ILE A 63 53.86 -28.18 15.76
N VAL A 64 53.78 -28.02 14.42
CA VAL A 64 54.90 -28.18 13.47
C VAL A 64 54.70 -27.21 12.29
N LYS A 65 55.78 -26.52 11.87
CA LYS A 65 55.88 -25.60 10.72
C LYS A 65 55.83 -26.35 9.38
N ALA A 66 55.28 -25.73 8.32
CA ALA A 66 55.67 -26.03 6.94
C ALA A 66 55.52 -24.81 6.00
N GLN A 67 56.48 -24.70 5.09
CA GLN A 67 56.72 -23.67 4.06
C GLN A 67 55.91 -23.89 2.77
N ALA A 68 55.93 -22.85 1.92
CA ALA A 68 55.38 -22.73 0.57
C ALA A 68 55.95 -23.71 -0.48
N LEU A 69 55.16 -24.04 -1.53
CA LEU A 69 55.43 -23.84 -2.97
C LEU A 69 54.60 -24.77 -3.91
N ALA A 70 54.16 -24.19 -5.04
CA ALA A 70 53.97 -24.78 -6.39
C ALA A 70 52.87 -25.85 -6.59
N LEU A 71 52.21 -26.07 -7.74
CA LEU A 71 51.93 -25.42 -9.04
C LEU A 71 51.05 -26.45 -9.83
N ASN A 72 50.48 -26.02 -10.97
CA ASN A 72 49.80 -26.78 -12.06
C ASN A 72 48.27 -26.95 -11.90
N GLY A 73 47.42 -26.65 -12.89
CA GLY A 73 47.60 -26.25 -14.29
C GLY A 73 46.35 -26.63 -15.11
N ALA A 74 46.14 -25.94 -16.24
CA ALA A 74 45.12 -26.11 -17.30
C ALA A 74 43.70 -25.63 -16.95
N GLY A 75 43.10 -24.61 -17.58
CA GLY A 75 42.89 -24.28 -19.01
C GLY A 75 41.37 -24.04 -19.13
N VAL A 76 40.77 -23.06 -19.79
CA VAL A 76 41.01 -22.32 -21.04
C VAL A 76 40.26 -20.98 -20.91
N LEU A 77 40.94 -19.88 -21.19
CA LEU A 77 40.34 -18.56 -21.42
C LEU A 77 39.94 -18.45 -22.90
N LYS A 78 38.71 -18.00 -23.18
CA LYS A 78 38.35 -17.44 -24.48
C LYS A 78 38.02 -15.97 -24.25
N GLU A 79 38.95 -15.10 -24.65
CA GLU A 79 38.73 -13.66 -24.77
C GLU A 79 37.63 -13.40 -25.80
N PHE A 80 36.69 -12.51 -25.45
CA PHE A 80 35.98 -11.69 -26.42
C PHE A 80 36.13 -10.23 -25.97
N SER A 81 36.71 -9.44 -26.87
CA SER A 81 36.97 -8.00 -26.71
C SER A 81 35.66 -7.22 -26.66
N CYS A 82 35.60 -6.22 -25.78
CA CYS A 82 34.51 -5.27 -25.72
C CYS A 82 34.94 -4.01 -26.48
N ASP A 83 34.71 -3.98 -27.79
CA ASP A 83 34.74 -2.76 -28.57
C ASP A 83 33.32 -2.15 -28.60
N GLY A 84 33.24 -0.89 -28.17
CA GLY A 84 32.23 0.09 -28.62
C GLY A 84 30.76 -0.21 -28.32
N ILE A 85 30.29 0.17 -27.13
CA ILE A 85 28.93 0.69 -26.97
C ILE A 85 29.01 1.95 -26.11
N THR A 86 28.94 3.10 -26.76
CA THR A 86 28.52 4.37 -26.17
C THR A 86 27.17 4.16 -25.50
N LYS A 87 27.16 3.95 -24.18
CA LYS A 87 25.92 3.96 -23.40
C LYS A 87 25.40 5.38 -23.33
N ASP A 88 24.27 5.61 -23.96
CA ASP A 88 23.45 6.80 -23.83
C ASP A 88 23.25 7.16 -22.35
N LEU A 89 23.71 8.34 -21.96
CA LEU A 89 23.52 8.96 -20.65
C LEU A 89 22.07 9.42 -20.38
N ASN A 90 21.08 8.86 -21.08
CA ASN A 90 19.68 9.29 -21.05
C ASN A 90 18.70 8.32 -20.35
N SER A 91 19.17 7.24 -19.74
CA SER A 91 18.31 6.32 -18.97
C SER A 91 18.24 6.67 -17.48
N LEU A 92 18.05 7.95 -17.16
CA LEU A 92 17.59 8.33 -15.82
C LEU A 92 16.11 7.91 -15.69
N PRO A 93 15.67 7.37 -14.53
CA PRO A 93 14.27 7.03 -14.33
C PRO A 93 13.42 8.29 -14.53
N LYS A 94 12.64 8.30 -15.60
CA LYS A 94 11.70 9.39 -15.91
C LYS A 94 10.40 9.13 -15.14
N PRO A 95 9.78 10.16 -14.55
CA PRO A 95 8.47 10.01 -13.94
C PRO A 95 7.43 9.55 -14.98
N LEU A 96 6.46 8.75 -14.54
CA LEU A 96 5.46 8.16 -15.42
C LEU A 96 4.47 9.23 -15.89
N SER A 97 4.07 9.17 -17.16
CA SER A 97 2.93 9.94 -17.66
C SER A 97 1.62 9.23 -17.32
N VAL A 98 0.52 9.99 -17.26
CA VAL A 98 -0.82 9.42 -17.02
C VAL A 98 -1.20 8.38 -18.08
N THR A 99 -0.68 8.51 -19.31
CA THR A 99 -0.87 7.53 -20.40
C THR A 99 -0.06 6.25 -20.23
N ASP A 100 1.02 6.26 -19.45
CA ASP A 100 1.83 5.06 -19.14
C ASP A 100 1.17 4.14 -18.10
N CYS A 101 0.03 4.60 -17.55
CA CYS A 101 -0.80 3.80 -16.64
C CYS A 101 -1.79 2.92 -17.41
N SER A 102 -2.05 3.23 -18.69
CA SER A 102 -3.00 2.51 -19.55
C SER A 102 -2.34 1.80 -20.73
N ASN A 103 -1.12 2.16 -21.12
CA ASN A 103 -0.48 1.63 -22.33
C ASN A 103 0.42 0.43 -22.08
N SER A 104 0.30 -0.55 -22.98
CA SER A 104 1.25 -1.66 -23.15
C SER A 104 2.64 -1.11 -23.52
N VAL A 105 3.68 -1.73 -22.99
CA VAL A 105 5.07 -1.43 -23.33
C VAL A 105 5.25 -1.57 -24.83
N SER A 106 5.82 -0.56 -25.49
CA SER A 106 6.02 -0.47 -26.95
C SER A 106 7.09 -1.43 -27.50
N ASP A 107 7.33 -2.56 -26.84
CA ASP A 107 8.39 -3.52 -27.19
C ASP A 107 7.89 -4.97 -27.13
N GLY A 108 6.67 -5.27 -27.60
CA GLY A 108 6.14 -6.64 -27.73
C GLY A 108 6.01 -7.47 -26.43
N SER A 109 6.56 -7.02 -25.31
CA SER A 109 6.53 -7.65 -23.99
C SER A 109 5.32 -7.16 -23.23
N ARG A 110 4.50 -8.10 -22.74
CA ARG A 110 3.37 -7.79 -21.87
C ARG A 110 3.89 -7.18 -20.57
N LEU A 111 3.21 -6.14 -20.07
CA LEU A 111 3.53 -5.51 -18.79
C LEU A 111 3.42 -6.55 -17.68
N ARG A 112 4.47 -6.71 -16.86
CA ARG A 112 4.48 -7.72 -15.79
C ARG A 112 3.98 -7.10 -14.49
N VAL A 113 2.89 -7.65 -13.97
CA VAL A 113 2.17 -7.09 -12.82
C VAL A 113 2.13 -8.11 -11.69
N ALA A 114 2.85 -7.82 -10.59
CA ALA A 114 2.81 -8.67 -9.41
C ALA A 114 1.50 -8.51 -8.64
N TYR A 115 0.99 -9.62 -8.12
CA TYR A 115 -0.13 -9.66 -7.20
C TYR A 115 0.13 -10.72 -6.12
N GLN A 116 -0.50 -10.57 -4.97
CA GLN A 116 -0.40 -11.60 -3.92
C GLN A 116 -1.47 -12.67 -4.13
N GLY A 117 -1.07 -13.93 -4.14
CA GLY A 117 -1.93 -15.10 -4.26
C GLY A 117 -1.50 -16.08 -5.35
N VAL A 118 -2.42 -16.97 -5.71
CA VAL A 118 -2.27 -17.93 -6.82
C VAL A 118 -3.23 -17.59 -7.97
N GLY A 119 -3.12 -18.31 -9.10
CA GLY A 119 -4.06 -18.15 -10.22
C GLY A 119 -5.51 -18.38 -9.77
N GLY A 120 -6.41 -17.50 -10.18
CA GLY A 120 -7.83 -17.46 -9.80
C GLY A 120 -8.13 -16.56 -8.59
N ALA A 121 -7.13 -15.97 -7.94
CA ALA A 121 -7.35 -15.05 -6.83
C ALA A 121 -7.99 -13.74 -7.30
N TYR A 122 -8.77 -13.08 -6.43
CA TYR A 122 -9.34 -11.76 -6.73
C TYR A 122 -8.27 -10.70 -7.06
N SER A 123 -7.08 -10.82 -6.48
CA SER A 123 -5.93 -9.97 -6.79
C SER A 123 -5.45 -10.11 -8.24
N GLU A 124 -5.57 -11.30 -8.85
CA GLU A 124 -5.25 -11.51 -10.26
C GLU A 124 -6.25 -10.78 -11.16
N SER A 125 -7.55 -10.96 -10.88
CA SER A 125 -8.60 -10.24 -11.61
C SER A 125 -8.50 -8.72 -11.46
N ALA A 126 -8.06 -8.24 -10.29
CA ALA A 126 -7.78 -6.82 -10.07
C ALA A 126 -6.57 -6.35 -10.90
N ALA A 127 -5.52 -7.16 -11.02
CA ALA A 127 -4.36 -6.86 -11.84
C ALA A 127 -4.73 -6.77 -13.34
N GLU A 128 -5.50 -7.73 -13.84
CA GLU A 128 -6.00 -7.73 -15.22
C GLU A 128 -6.95 -6.57 -15.51
N LYS A 129 -7.81 -6.20 -14.54
CA LYS A 129 -8.69 -5.03 -14.66
C LYS A 129 -7.89 -3.72 -14.68
N ALA A 130 -6.86 -3.61 -13.84
CA ALA A 130 -6.01 -2.43 -13.77
C ALA A 130 -5.13 -2.25 -15.02
N TYR A 131 -4.61 -3.36 -15.56
CA TYR A 131 -3.73 -3.38 -16.72
C TYR A 131 -4.20 -4.43 -17.73
N PRO A 132 -5.07 -4.06 -18.69
CA PRO A 132 -5.52 -4.98 -19.72
C PRO A 132 -4.34 -5.58 -20.50
N ASN A 133 -4.39 -6.88 -20.77
CA ASN A 133 -3.34 -7.65 -21.46
C ASN A 133 -1.99 -7.74 -20.70
N CYS A 134 -1.95 -7.46 -19.40
CA CYS A 134 -0.75 -7.70 -18.59
C CYS A 134 -0.41 -9.18 -18.48
N GLU A 135 0.84 -9.48 -18.11
CA GLU A 135 1.24 -10.77 -17.56
C GLU A 135 1.14 -10.67 -16.03
N ALA A 136 0.12 -11.31 -15.45
CA ALA A 136 -0.06 -11.36 -14.00
C ALA A 136 0.96 -12.33 -13.38
N VAL A 137 1.75 -11.84 -12.43
CA VAL A 137 2.82 -12.60 -11.78
C VAL A 137 2.42 -12.90 -10.33
N PRO A 138 2.11 -14.17 -10.00
CA PRO A 138 1.71 -14.53 -8.63
C PRO A 138 2.90 -14.42 -7.67
N CYS A 139 2.64 -13.86 -6.49
CA CYS A 139 3.57 -13.79 -5.37
C CYS A 139 2.92 -14.42 -4.14
N GLU A 140 3.68 -15.25 -3.41
CA GLU A 140 3.14 -15.93 -2.21
C GLU A 140 2.74 -14.92 -1.12
N GLN A 141 3.58 -13.90 -0.91
CA GLN A 141 3.43 -12.92 0.16
C GLN A 141 3.40 -11.50 -0.40
N PHE A 142 2.78 -10.57 0.34
CA PHE A 142 2.78 -9.15 -0.03
C PHE A 142 4.19 -8.59 -0.13
N ASP A 143 5.06 -8.88 0.84
CA ASP A 143 6.46 -8.45 0.87
C ASP A 143 7.20 -8.82 -0.45
N THR A 144 7.00 -10.04 -0.94
CA THR A 144 7.59 -10.51 -2.19
C THR A 144 7.12 -9.69 -3.40
N ALA A 145 5.85 -9.28 -3.44
CA ALA A 145 5.34 -8.42 -4.51
C ALA A 145 5.97 -7.02 -4.48
N PHE A 146 6.15 -6.43 -3.30
CA PHE A 146 6.87 -5.15 -3.16
C PHE A 146 8.34 -5.27 -3.60
N GLU A 147 9.05 -6.29 -3.11
CA GLU A 147 10.44 -6.54 -3.48
C GLU A 147 10.63 -6.79 -4.98
N ALA A 148 9.69 -7.50 -5.62
CA ALA A 148 9.75 -7.79 -7.04
C ALA A 148 9.70 -6.52 -7.89
N VAL A 149 8.88 -5.52 -7.51
CA VAL A 149 8.82 -4.22 -8.20
C VAL A 149 10.12 -3.43 -7.98
N GLU A 150 10.61 -3.37 -6.74
CA GLU A 150 11.86 -2.65 -6.42
C GLU A 150 13.09 -3.24 -7.12
N ARG A 151 13.14 -4.57 -7.27
CA ARG A 151 14.27 -5.29 -7.89
C ARG A 151 14.17 -5.41 -9.41
N TRP A 152 13.22 -4.73 -10.06
CA TRP A 152 13.04 -4.80 -11.51
C TRP A 152 12.71 -6.21 -12.04
N ILE A 153 12.17 -7.07 -11.16
CA ILE A 153 11.67 -8.40 -11.54
C ILE A 153 10.31 -8.25 -12.22
N VAL A 154 9.50 -7.29 -11.79
CA VAL A 154 8.23 -6.91 -12.41
C VAL A 154 8.15 -5.38 -12.58
N ASP A 155 7.19 -4.93 -13.37
CA ASP A 155 7.03 -3.51 -13.70
C ASP A 155 6.11 -2.78 -12.73
N ARG A 156 5.06 -3.48 -12.24
CA ARG A 156 4.01 -2.95 -11.39
C ARG A 156 3.59 -3.98 -10.34
N ALA A 157 2.90 -3.52 -9.31
CA ALA A 157 2.13 -4.40 -8.42
C ALA A 157 0.70 -3.87 -8.25
N VAL A 158 -0.25 -4.79 -8.09
CA VAL A 158 -1.64 -4.47 -7.74
C VAL A 158 -1.98 -5.18 -6.43
N LEU A 159 -2.15 -4.40 -5.37
CA LEU A 159 -2.27 -4.93 -4.01
C LEU A 159 -3.51 -4.38 -3.30
N PRO A 160 -4.26 -5.22 -2.57
CA PRO A 160 -5.48 -4.79 -1.89
C PRO A 160 -5.13 -3.90 -0.69
N ILE A 161 -5.89 -2.83 -0.47
CA ILE A 161 -5.65 -1.92 0.65
C ILE A 161 -6.82 -1.87 1.64
N GLU A 162 -8.04 -2.06 1.14
CA GLU A 162 -9.25 -2.11 1.96
C GLU A 162 -10.32 -2.97 1.31
N ASN A 163 -11.14 -3.62 2.13
CA ASN A 163 -12.34 -4.34 1.74
C ASN A 163 -13.54 -3.78 2.52
N SER A 164 -14.71 -3.67 1.89
CA SER A 164 -15.90 -3.09 2.53
C SER A 164 -16.36 -3.86 3.77
N LEU A 165 -16.15 -5.17 3.82
CA LEU A 165 -16.55 -6.04 4.94
C LEU A 165 -15.39 -6.29 5.93
N GLY A 166 -14.17 -6.46 5.41
CA GLY A 166 -12.97 -6.80 6.20
C GLY A 166 -12.16 -5.60 6.70
N GLY A 167 -12.46 -4.39 6.23
CA GLY A 167 -11.75 -3.17 6.59
C GLY A 167 -10.36 -3.05 5.94
N SER A 168 -9.47 -2.30 6.61
CA SER A 168 -8.12 -1.96 6.14
C SER A 168 -7.14 -3.14 6.22
N ILE A 169 -6.39 -3.39 5.14
CA ILE A 169 -5.34 -4.42 5.10
C ILE A 169 -4.03 -3.80 5.58
N HIS A 170 -3.88 -3.81 6.89
CA HIS A 170 -2.79 -3.20 7.64
C HIS A 170 -1.37 -3.58 7.20
N ARG A 171 -1.16 -4.81 6.71
CA ARG A 171 0.17 -5.25 6.24
C ARG A 171 0.65 -4.39 5.06
N ASN A 172 -0.24 -4.05 4.13
CA ASN A 172 0.13 -3.30 2.93
C ASN A 172 0.41 -1.83 3.23
N TYR A 173 -0.25 -1.24 4.23
CA TYR A 173 0.12 0.07 4.77
C TYR A 173 1.55 0.08 5.34
N ASP A 174 1.91 -0.92 6.15
CA ASP A 174 3.25 -1.03 6.70
C ASP A 174 4.32 -1.18 5.60
N LEU A 175 4.01 -1.93 4.53
CA LEU A 175 4.90 -2.15 3.40
C LEU A 175 5.07 -0.89 2.54
N LEU A 176 3.99 -0.15 2.26
CA LEU A 176 4.07 1.14 1.57
C LEU A 176 5.01 2.12 2.26
N LEU A 177 5.05 2.10 3.60
CA LEU A 177 5.95 2.97 4.35
C LEU A 177 7.41 2.48 4.30
N ARG A 178 7.65 1.17 4.26
CA ARG A 178 9.00 0.57 4.24
C ARG A 178 9.66 0.64 2.87
N HIS A 179 8.87 0.50 1.81
CA HIS A 179 9.33 0.47 0.44
C HIS A 179 9.19 1.84 -0.23
N HIS A 180 10.03 2.13 -1.22
CA HIS A 180 10.04 3.41 -1.93
C HIS A 180 9.20 3.36 -3.21
N LEU A 181 8.04 2.68 -3.13
CA LEU A 181 7.07 2.64 -4.21
C LEU A 181 6.07 3.79 -4.09
N HIS A 182 5.46 4.12 -5.22
CA HIS A 182 4.48 5.17 -5.38
C HIS A 182 3.15 4.58 -5.83
N ILE A 183 2.05 5.13 -5.31
CA ILE A 183 0.71 4.82 -5.77
C ILE A 183 0.47 5.56 -7.07
N VAL A 184 0.22 4.80 -8.13
CA VAL A 184 0.00 5.28 -9.50
C VAL A 184 -1.45 5.11 -9.95
N GLY A 185 -2.28 4.51 -9.12
CA GLY A 185 -3.69 4.33 -9.44
C GLY A 185 -4.38 3.50 -8.38
N GLU A 186 -5.69 3.38 -8.53
CA GLU A 186 -6.51 2.49 -7.75
C GLU A 186 -7.46 1.73 -8.68
N VAL A 187 -7.89 0.56 -8.24
CA VAL A 187 -8.96 -0.18 -8.91
C VAL A 187 -9.87 -0.78 -7.85
N LYS A 188 -11.18 -0.64 -8.05
CA LYS A 188 -12.17 -1.32 -7.21
C LYS A 188 -12.64 -2.60 -7.91
N LEU A 189 -12.76 -3.69 -7.16
CA LEU A 189 -13.27 -4.97 -7.64
C LEU A 189 -14.39 -5.47 -6.72
N ALA A 190 -15.54 -5.77 -7.31
CA ALA A 190 -16.62 -6.45 -6.62
C ALA A 190 -16.24 -7.92 -6.39
N VAL A 191 -16.34 -8.38 -5.15
CA VAL A 191 -16.02 -9.74 -4.73
C VAL A 191 -17.31 -10.56 -4.77
N ARG A 192 -17.38 -11.47 -5.74
CA ARG A 192 -18.50 -12.39 -5.94
C ARG A 192 -18.03 -13.82 -5.73
N HIS A 193 -18.56 -14.45 -4.69
CA HIS A 193 -18.20 -15.80 -4.30
C HIS A 193 -19.09 -16.81 -5.05
N CYS A 194 -18.46 -17.84 -5.58
CA CYS A 194 -19.11 -18.96 -6.24
C CYS A 194 -18.87 -20.25 -5.45
N LEU A 195 -19.87 -21.12 -5.39
CA LEU A 195 -19.71 -22.50 -4.93
C LEU A 195 -19.23 -23.36 -6.09
N LEU A 196 -18.00 -23.87 -6.00
CA LEU A 196 -17.34 -24.64 -7.05
C LEU A 196 -17.26 -26.12 -6.66
N ALA A 197 -17.37 -27.01 -7.64
CA ALA A 197 -17.12 -28.44 -7.48
C ALA A 197 -16.58 -29.07 -8.77
N ASN A 198 -16.07 -30.29 -8.70
CA ASN A 198 -15.66 -31.03 -9.89
C ASN A 198 -16.86 -31.32 -10.81
N HIS A 199 -16.60 -31.46 -12.10
CA HIS A 199 -17.62 -31.83 -13.08
C HIS A 199 -18.38 -33.11 -12.68
N GLY A 200 -19.70 -33.06 -12.82
CA GLY A 200 -20.60 -34.17 -12.47
C GLY A 200 -20.97 -34.29 -10.99
N VAL A 201 -20.38 -33.49 -10.10
CA VAL A 201 -20.79 -33.37 -8.69
C VAL A 201 -22.01 -32.48 -8.60
N LYS A 202 -23.04 -32.91 -7.86
CA LYS A 202 -24.22 -32.10 -7.53
C LYS A 202 -24.07 -31.49 -6.15
N ILE A 203 -24.87 -30.46 -5.86
CA ILE A 203 -24.91 -29.83 -4.53
C ILE A 203 -25.22 -30.86 -3.43
N GLU A 204 -26.09 -31.83 -3.73
CA GLU A 204 -26.49 -32.92 -2.82
C GLU A 204 -25.34 -33.86 -2.43
N ASP A 205 -24.30 -33.97 -3.26
CA ASP A 205 -23.14 -34.83 -3.02
C ASP A 205 -22.14 -34.19 -2.06
N LEU A 206 -22.23 -32.87 -1.85
CA LEU A 206 -21.30 -32.10 -1.04
C LEU A 206 -21.56 -32.32 0.46
N LYS A 207 -20.48 -32.60 1.18
CA LYS A 207 -20.47 -32.71 2.66
C LYS A 207 -19.70 -31.58 3.30
N ARG A 208 -18.67 -31.08 2.62
CA ARG A 208 -17.82 -29.99 3.12
C ARG A 208 -17.48 -28.98 2.04
N VAL A 209 -17.09 -27.79 2.49
CA VAL A 209 -16.66 -26.69 1.63
C VAL A 209 -15.37 -26.08 2.16
N LEU A 210 -14.42 -25.86 1.26
CA LEU A 210 -13.11 -25.29 1.58
C LEU A 210 -13.04 -23.83 1.12
N SER A 211 -12.54 -22.95 1.96
CA SER A 211 -12.16 -21.58 1.57
C SER A 211 -11.39 -20.85 2.67
N HIS A 212 -10.98 -19.62 2.39
CA HIS A 212 -10.45 -18.71 3.41
C HIS A 212 -11.51 -18.41 4.50
N PRO A 213 -11.15 -18.36 5.80
CA PRO A 213 -12.09 -18.07 6.89
C PRO A 213 -13.00 -16.86 6.64
N GLN A 214 -12.45 -15.80 6.06
CA GLN A 214 -13.23 -14.59 5.74
C GLN A 214 -14.28 -14.84 4.65
N ALA A 215 -13.97 -15.64 3.62
CA ALA A 215 -14.93 -15.97 2.57
C ALA A 215 -16.03 -16.91 3.10
N LEU A 216 -15.67 -17.86 3.98
CA LEU A 216 -16.64 -18.73 4.65
C LEU A 216 -17.60 -17.94 5.53
N ALA A 217 -17.08 -16.97 6.29
CA ALA A 217 -17.89 -16.08 7.12
C ALA A 217 -18.81 -15.17 6.29
N GLN A 218 -18.37 -14.77 5.09
CA GLN A 218 -19.18 -13.96 4.16
C GLN A 218 -20.27 -14.75 3.44
N CYS A 219 -20.29 -16.08 3.53
CA CYS A 219 -21.27 -16.95 2.86
C CYS A 219 -22.04 -17.81 3.87
N GLU A 220 -22.10 -17.38 5.13
CA GLU A 220 -22.59 -18.18 6.24
C GLU A 220 -24.04 -18.60 6.03
N HIS A 221 -24.92 -17.71 5.57
CA HIS A 221 -26.34 -18.05 5.41
C HIS A 221 -26.53 -19.13 4.35
N THR A 222 -25.88 -18.98 3.18
CA THR A 222 -25.99 -19.95 2.10
C THR A 222 -25.41 -21.30 2.49
N LEU A 223 -24.23 -21.32 3.11
CA LEU A 223 -23.57 -22.56 3.53
C LEU A 223 -24.36 -23.30 4.63
N THR A 224 -25.01 -22.56 5.52
CA THR A 224 -25.88 -23.15 6.56
C THR A 224 -27.13 -23.78 5.96
N LYS A 225 -27.77 -23.12 4.99
CA LYS A 225 -28.94 -23.69 4.28
C LYS A 225 -28.62 -25.01 3.58
N LEU A 226 -27.40 -25.14 3.07
CA LEU A 226 -26.90 -26.35 2.42
C LEU A 226 -26.37 -27.41 3.41
N SER A 227 -26.34 -27.11 4.72
CA SER A 227 -25.82 -28.01 5.77
C SER A 227 -24.39 -28.52 5.51
N LEU A 228 -23.54 -27.68 4.91
CA LEU A 228 -22.16 -28.02 4.57
C LEU A 228 -21.20 -27.75 5.73
N VAL A 229 -20.29 -28.68 5.98
CA VAL A 229 -19.18 -28.49 6.93
C VAL A 229 -18.18 -27.51 6.34
N ARG A 230 -17.82 -26.47 7.10
CA ARG A 230 -16.90 -25.42 6.65
C ARG A 230 -15.48 -25.77 7.06
N GLU A 231 -14.57 -25.88 6.10
CA GLU A 231 -13.17 -26.18 6.31
C GLU A 231 -12.32 -24.98 5.91
N ALA A 232 -11.66 -24.37 6.89
CA ALA A 232 -10.83 -23.20 6.69
C ALA A 232 -9.47 -23.60 6.09
N VAL A 233 -9.09 -22.92 5.00
CA VAL A 233 -7.77 -23.00 4.38
C VAL A 233 -7.20 -21.60 4.17
N ASP A 234 -5.93 -21.49 3.76
CA ASP A 234 -5.23 -20.21 3.72
C ASP A 234 -5.66 -19.29 2.56
N ASP A 235 -6.26 -19.83 1.49
CA ASP A 235 -6.60 -19.04 0.29
C ASP A 235 -7.84 -19.58 -0.44
N THR A 236 -8.62 -18.69 -1.04
CA THR A 236 -9.85 -19.02 -1.78
C THR A 236 -9.54 -19.72 -3.10
N ALA A 237 -8.58 -19.21 -3.87
CA ALA A 237 -8.16 -19.82 -5.14
C ALA A 237 -7.37 -21.10 -4.90
N GLY A 238 -6.56 -21.14 -3.83
CA GLY A 238 -5.93 -22.36 -3.31
C GLY A 238 -6.92 -23.45 -2.95
N ALA A 239 -8.08 -23.11 -2.36
CA ALA A 239 -9.15 -24.06 -2.08
C ALA A 239 -9.71 -24.69 -3.37
N ALA A 240 -9.99 -23.87 -4.39
CA ALA A 240 -10.45 -24.35 -5.70
C ALA A 240 -9.40 -25.27 -6.35
N LYS A 241 -8.13 -24.87 -6.34
CA LYS A 241 -7.01 -25.70 -6.82
C LYS A 241 -6.96 -27.05 -6.11
N HIS A 242 -7.15 -27.07 -4.79
CA HIS A 242 -7.12 -28.28 -3.99
C HIS A 242 -8.26 -29.25 -4.37
N VAL A 243 -9.48 -28.74 -4.49
CA VAL A 243 -10.66 -29.54 -4.90
C VAL A 243 -10.47 -30.13 -6.29
N ALA A 244 -9.96 -29.35 -7.24
CA ALA A 244 -9.67 -29.81 -8.60
C ALA A 244 -8.57 -30.87 -8.63
N PHE A 245 -7.43 -30.58 -8.00
CA PHE A 245 -6.25 -31.45 -8.04
C PHE A 245 -6.52 -32.84 -7.44
N HIS A 246 -7.23 -32.90 -6.30
CA HIS A 246 -7.57 -34.16 -5.65
C HIS A 246 -8.85 -34.81 -6.18
N LYS A 247 -9.53 -34.18 -7.16
CA LYS A 247 -10.79 -34.66 -7.75
C LYS A 247 -11.84 -35.03 -6.70
N LEU A 248 -11.93 -34.21 -5.64
CA LEU A 248 -12.85 -34.45 -4.53
C LEU A 248 -14.30 -34.39 -5.04
N LYS A 249 -15.10 -35.39 -4.65
CA LYS A 249 -16.52 -35.47 -5.00
C LYS A 249 -17.45 -35.10 -3.85
N ASP A 250 -16.95 -35.18 -2.63
CA ASP A 250 -17.66 -34.86 -1.38
C ASP A 250 -17.41 -33.42 -0.91
N SER A 251 -16.60 -32.66 -1.66
CA SER A 251 -16.06 -31.38 -1.23
C SER A 251 -16.19 -30.33 -2.33
N GLY A 252 -16.68 -29.15 -1.96
CA GLY A 252 -16.70 -27.97 -2.82
C GLY A 252 -15.69 -26.92 -2.36
N ALA A 253 -15.53 -25.86 -3.14
CA ALA A 253 -14.75 -24.68 -2.75
C ALA A 253 -15.57 -23.40 -2.89
N VAL A 254 -15.39 -22.45 -1.97
CA VAL A 254 -15.87 -21.07 -2.19
C VAL A 254 -14.73 -20.26 -2.78
N ALA A 255 -14.88 -19.83 -4.03
CA ALA A 255 -13.85 -19.05 -4.73
C ALA A 255 -14.46 -18.17 -5.83
N SER A 256 -13.60 -17.48 -6.58
CA SER A 256 -14.02 -16.64 -7.71
C SER A 256 -14.46 -17.49 -8.92
N ALA A 257 -15.29 -16.92 -9.79
CA ALA A 257 -15.59 -17.52 -11.09
C ALA A 257 -14.34 -17.68 -11.99
N ALA A 258 -13.32 -16.85 -11.80
CA ALA A 258 -12.05 -16.97 -12.51
C ALA A 258 -11.30 -18.25 -12.10
N ALA A 259 -11.28 -18.58 -10.80
CA ALA A 259 -10.71 -19.83 -10.31
C ALA A 259 -11.42 -21.06 -10.89
N ALA A 260 -12.74 -21.00 -11.07
CA ALA A 260 -13.50 -22.07 -11.71
C ALA A 260 -13.01 -22.37 -13.14
N LYS A 261 -12.77 -21.31 -13.94
CA LYS A 261 -12.25 -21.43 -15.30
C LYS A 261 -10.82 -21.96 -15.34
N ILE A 262 -9.95 -21.47 -14.46
CA ILE A 262 -8.53 -21.85 -14.42
C ILE A 262 -8.35 -23.32 -14.01
N TYR A 263 -9.13 -23.77 -13.03
CA TYR A 263 -9.01 -25.12 -12.48
C TYR A 263 -10.03 -26.13 -13.05
N ASP A 264 -10.75 -25.76 -14.11
CA ASP A 264 -11.78 -26.58 -14.76
C ASP A 264 -12.80 -27.18 -13.79
N LEU A 265 -13.40 -26.30 -12.97
CA LEU A 265 -14.45 -26.64 -12.03
C LEU A 265 -15.81 -26.15 -12.51
N ASN A 266 -16.85 -26.88 -12.12
CA ASN A 266 -18.23 -26.47 -12.34
C ASN A 266 -18.69 -25.50 -11.25
N ILE A 267 -19.43 -24.46 -11.65
CA ILE A 267 -20.07 -23.53 -10.73
C ILE A 267 -21.45 -24.09 -10.38
N LEU A 268 -21.65 -24.47 -9.12
CA LEU A 268 -22.92 -25.00 -8.62
C LEU A 268 -23.88 -23.90 -8.20
N ALA A 269 -23.35 -22.80 -7.68
CA ALA A 269 -24.12 -21.61 -7.32
C ALA A 269 -23.23 -20.37 -7.47
N GLU A 270 -23.80 -19.31 -8.03
CA GLU A 270 -23.18 -17.99 -8.15
C GLU A 270 -23.71 -17.06 -7.06
N ASP A 271 -22.94 -16.02 -6.74
CA ASP A 271 -23.32 -14.96 -5.81
C ASP A 271 -23.82 -15.48 -4.46
N ILE A 272 -23.07 -16.40 -3.85
CA ILE A 272 -23.46 -17.07 -2.59
C ILE A 272 -23.15 -16.25 -1.33
N GLN A 273 -22.49 -15.11 -1.49
CA GLN A 273 -22.20 -14.18 -0.40
C GLN A 273 -23.48 -13.61 0.21
N ASP A 274 -23.45 -13.36 1.52
CA ASP A 274 -24.57 -12.85 2.30
C ASP A 274 -24.82 -11.35 1.99
N ASP A 275 -23.78 -10.61 1.62
CA ASP A 275 -23.83 -9.20 1.23
C ASP A 275 -23.31 -8.99 -0.21
N SER A 276 -24.14 -8.39 -1.06
CA SER A 276 -23.82 -8.09 -2.46
C SER A 276 -22.86 -6.92 -2.64
N ASP A 277 -22.75 -6.04 -1.64
CA ASP A 277 -21.95 -4.81 -1.67
C ASP A 277 -20.51 -5.05 -1.16
N ASN A 278 -19.97 -6.23 -1.45
CA ASN A 278 -18.60 -6.61 -1.11
C ASN A 278 -17.63 -6.10 -2.17
N VAL A 279 -16.89 -5.04 -1.85
CA VAL A 279 -15.93 -4.40 -2.77
C VAL A 279 -14.57 -4.34 -2.10
N THR A 280 -13.54 -4.77 -2.84
CA THR A 280 -12.14 -4.59 -2.46
C THR A 280 -11.53 -3.51 -3.32
N ARG A 281 -10.87 -2.54 -2.68
CA ARG A 281 -10.06 -1.52 -3.36
C ARG A 281 -8.61 -1.98 -3.35
N PHE A 282 -8.00 -1.92 -4.52
CA PHE A 282 -6.60 -2.22 -4.77
C PHE A 282 -5.86 -0.95 -5.18
N LEU A 283 -4.59 -0.89 -4.84
CA LEU A 283 -3.67 0.14 -5.26
C LEU A 283 -2.74 -0.40 -6.34
N MET A 284 -2.56 0.39 -7.38
CA MET A 284 -1.56 0.17 -8.42
C MET A 284 -0.26 0.84 -7.95
N LEU A 285 0.82 0.07 -7.86
CA LEU A 285 2.12 0.52 -7.37
C LEU A 285 3.16 0.48 -8.48
N ALA A 286 4.03 1.49 -8.49
CA ALA A 286 5.20 1.58 -9.37
C ALA A 286 6.41 2.14 -8.63
N ARG A 287 7.60 1.99 -9.23
CA ARG A 287 8.83 2.59 -8.70
C ARG A 287 8.79 4.11 -8.84
N GLU A 288 8.45 4.60 -10.02
CA GLU A 288 8.38 6.03 -10.30
C GLU A 288 6.97 6.59 -10.04
N PRO A 289 6.85 7.81 -9.49
CA PRO A 289 5.56 8.47 -9.36
C PRO A 289 5.03 8.92 -10.72
N ILE A 290 3.71 9.10 -10.80
CA ILE A 290 3.08 9.81 -11.91
C ILE A 290 3.33 11.31 -11.76
N ILE A 291 3.54 12.00 -12.89
CA ILE A 291 3.42 13.47 -12.92
C ILE A 291 1.94 13.86 -12.80
N PRO A 292 1.51 14.45 -11.68
CA PRO A 292 0.10 14.76 -11.46
C PRO A 292 -0.36 15.88 -12.41
N GLY A 293 -1.52 15.69 -13.03
CA GLY A 293 -2.20 16.69 -13.85
C GLY A 293 -3.39 17.30 -13.11
N THR A 294 -4.11 18.19 -13.79
CA THR A 294 -5.41 18.73 -13.34
C THR A 294 -6.50 18.52 -14.40
N ASP A 295 -6.25 17.60 -15.35
CA ASP A 295 -7.11 17.30 -16.50
C ASP A 295 -8.33 16.44 -16.15
N ARG A 296 -8.32 15.79 -14.98
CA ARG A 296 -9.36 14.90 -14.48
C ARG A 296 -9.39 14.91 -12.95
N PRO A 297 -10.36 14.25 -12.29
CA PRO A 297 -10.33 14.08 -10.84
C PRO A 297 -9.11 13.28 -10.39
N PHE A 298 -8.38 13.81 -9.41
CA PHE A 298 -7.23 13.15 -8.79
C PHE A 298 -7.51 12.89 -7.31
N LYS A 299 -6.89 11.83 -6.81
CA LYS A 299 -6.77 11.51 -5.40
C LYS A 299 -5.30 11.54 -5.01
N THR A 300 -5.01 12.06 -3.83
CA THR A 300 -3.68 12.05 -3.25
C THR A 300 -3.71 11.30 -1.93
N SER A 301 -2.82 10.32 -1.80
CA SER A 301 -2.65 9.53 -0.59
C SER A 301 -1.42 10.00 0.16
N ILE A 302 -1.56 10.28 1.45
CA ILE A 302 -0.48 10.70 2.32
C ILE A 302 -0.44 9.85 3.58
N VAL A 303 0.72 9.84 4.21
CA VAL A 303 0.91 9.35 5.57
C VAL A 303 1.63 10.43 6.38
N PHE A 304 1.15 10.69 7.58
CA PHE A 304 1.79 11.64 8.49
C PHE A 304 1.72 11.19 9.94
N SER A 305 2.63 11.70 10.77
CA SER A 305 2.53 11.62 12.22
C SER A 305 2.51 13.01 12.82
N LEU A 306 1.95 13.10 14.03
CA LEU A 306 1.79 14.35 14.76
C LEU A 306 2.53 14.27 16.09
N GLU A 307 2.81 15.43 16.70
CA GLU A 307 3.11 15.47 18.12
C GLU A 307 1.86 15.12 18.94
N GLU A 308 2.09 14.65 20.17
CA GLU A 308 1.02 14.36 21.11
C GLU A 308 0.41 15.64 21.64
N GLY A 309 -0.91 15.66 21.80
CA GLY A 309 -1.62 16.77 22.39
C GLY A 309 -3.10 16.79 22.03
N PRO A 310 -3.94 17.39 22.88
CA PRO A 310 -5.36 17.51 22.61
C PRO A 310 -5.60 18.32 21.32
N GLY A 311 -6.47 17.81 20.45
CA GLY A 311 -6.88 18.50 19.23
C GLY A 311 -5.83 18.53 18.11
N MET A 312 -4.70 17.81 18.23
CA MET A 312 -3.68 17.79 17.17
C MET A 312 -4.20 17.20 15.87
N LEU A 313 -4.98 16.12 15.92
CA LEU A 313 -5.64 15.57 14.73
C LEU A 313 -6.64 16.57 14.13
N PHE A 314 -7.41 17.26 14.96
CA PHE A 314 -8.34 18.30 14.48
C PHE A 314 -7.59 19.41 13.72
N LYS A 315 -6.47 19.90 14.25
CA LYS A 315 -5.62 20.88 13.57
C LYS A 315 -5.09 20.34 12.23
N ALA A 316 -4.68 19.07 12.20
CA ALA A 316 -4.23 18.39 10.99
C ALA A 316 -5.33 18.32 9.93
N LEU A 317 -6.57 17.97 10.31
CA LEU A 317 -7.69 17.88 9.37
C LEU A 317 -8.22 19.27 8.95
N ALA A 318 -8.10 20.27 9.82
CA ALA A 318 -8.50 21.65 9.52
C ALA A 318 -7.76 22.23 8.31
N VAL A 319 -6.52 21.81 8.04
CA VAL A 319 -5.76 22.31 6.87
C VAL A 319 -6.46 21.98 5.55
N PHE A 320 -7.14 20.84 5.47
CA PHE A 320 -7.91 20.38 4.32
C PHE A 320 -9.31 21.00 4.33
N ALA A 321 -9.99 20.95 5.48
CA ALA A 321 -11.35 21.46 5.62
C ALA A 321 -11.48 22.96 5.30
N LEU A 322 -10.54 23.79 5.79
CA LEU A 322 -10.52 25.24 5.52
C LEU A 322 -10.26 25.59 4.04
N ARG A 323 -9.81 24.61 3.25
CA ARG A 323 -9.57 24.73 1.80
C ARG A 323 -10.61 23.98 0.97
N GLN A 324 -11.68 23.47 1.60
CA GLN A 324 -12.72 22.66 0.98
C GLN A 324 -12.18 21.44 0.22
N ILE A 325 -11.12 20.83 0.74
CA ILE A 325 -10.57 19.59 0.19
C ILE A 325 -11.26 18.41 0.88
N ASN A 326 -11.93 17.57 0.09
CA ASN A 326 -12.65 16.41 0.60
C ASN A 326 -11.69 15.27 0.98
N LEU A 327 -11.93 14.65 2.13
CA LEU A 327 -11.20 13.46 2.57
C LEU A 327 -12.05 12.22 2.28
N THR A 328 -11.46 11.24 1.61
CA THR A 328 -12.15 9.98 1.25
C THR A 328 -11.72 8.82 2.14
N LYS A 329 -10.59 8.96 2.85
CA LYS A 329 -10.13 7.98 3.83
C LYS A 329 -9.36 8.65 4.95
N ILE A 330 -9.54 8.13 6.16
CA ILE A 330 -8.64 8.35 7.30
C ILE A 330 -8.49 7.07 8.10
N GLU A 331 -7.25 6.67 8.38
CA GLU A 331 -6.93 5.47 9.16
C GLU A 331 -5.78 5.77 10.12
N SER A 332 -5.91 5.37 11.39
CA SER A 332 -4.89 5.62 12.42
C SER A 332 -4.19 4.32 12.83
N ARG A 333 -2.87 4.34 12.91
CA ARG A 333 -2.04 3.15 13.16
C ARG A 333 -0.93 3.44 14.17
N PRO A 334 -0.80 2.69 15.27
CA PRO A 334 0.32 2.87 16.19
C PRO A 334 1.64 2.39 15.56
N LEU A 335 2.71 3.14 15.78
CA LEU A 335 4.04 2.89 15.23
C LEU A 335 4.70 1.72 15.96
N ARG A 336 4.81 0.58 15.27
CA ARG A 336 5.37 -0.66 15.85
C ARG A 336 6.81 -0.53 16.40
N LYS A 337 7.63 0.37 15.84
CA LYS A 337 9.05 0.53 16.24
C LYS A 337 9.28 1.52 17.40
N ARG A 338 8.28 2.36 17.73
CA ARG A 338 8.25 3.20 18.94
C ARG A 338 6.91 2.99 19.61
N SER A 339 6.71 1.78 20.11
CA SER A 339 5.47 1.42 20.80
C SER A 339 5.25 2.23 22.07
N LEU A 340 6.30 2.83 22.63
CA LEU A 340 6.23 3.65 23.84
C LEU A 340 7.26 4.77 23.73
N ARG A 341 6.86 6.03 23.90
CA ARG A 341 7.81 7.11 24.24
C ARG A 341 8.33 6.86 25.66
N VAL A 342 9.63 6.66 25.79
CA VAL A 342 10.31 6.67 27.10
C VAL A 342 10.64 8.13 27.38
N SER A 343 10.04 8.71 28.41
CA SER A 343 10.56 9.93 29.00
C SER A 343 11.93 9.60 29.58
N ASP A 344 12.96 10.33 29.18
CA ASP A 344 14.27 10.27 29.82
C ASP A 344 14.08 10.38 31.34
N ASP A 345 14.79 9.55 32.10
CA ASP A 345 14.62 9.18 33.53
C ASP A 345 14.72 10.33 34.57
N ASN A 346 14.23 11.55 34.28
CA ASN A 346 14.43 12.72 35.13
C ASN A 346 13.20 13.59 35.42
N ASN A 347 11.95 13.15 35.19
CA ASN A 347 10.80 13.77 35.87
C ASN A 347 9.50 12.96 35.77
N ASN A 348 8.89 12.70 36.94
CA ASN A 348 7.47 12.44 37.18
C ASN A 348 6.64 11.83 36.04
N GLY A 349 6.46 10.50 36.09
CA GLY A 349 5.19 9.82 35.79
C GLY A 349 4.41 10.26 34.56
N THR A 350 5.08 10.46 33.42
CA THR A 350 4.40 10.77 32.15
C THR A 350 3.82 9.48 31.54
N PRO A 351 2.57 9.50 31.06
CA PRO A 351 1.96 8.31 30.46
C PRO A 351 2.69 7.95 29.16
N LYS A 352 2.95 6.65 28.96
CA LYS A 352 3.55 6.13 27.74
C LYS A 352 2.49 6.07 26.64
N TYR A 353 2.60 6.92 25.63
CA TYR A 353 1.71 6.91 24.48
C TYR A 353 2.40 6.31 23.24
N PHE A 354 1.58 5.71 22.37
CA PHE A 354 2.02 5.20 21.09
C PHE A 354 2.22 6.37 20.13
N ASP A 355 3.31 6.38 19.36
CA ASP A 355 3.40 7.24 18.18
C ASP A 355 2.35 6.77 17.17
N TYR A 356 1.51 7.66 16.62
CA TYR A 356 0.49 7.29 15.61
C TYR A 356 0.88 7.78 14.22
N LEU A 357 0.65 6.93 13.23
CA LEU A 357 0.59 7.28 11.82
C LEU A 357 -0.86 7.42 11.39
N PHE A 358 -1.13 8.46 10.62
CA PHE A 358 -2.42 8.71 9.98
C PHE A 358 -2.24 8.56 8.48
N TYR A 359 -2.98 7.62 7.89
CA TYR A 359 -3.10 7.47 6.44
C TYR A 359 -4.34 8.20 5.99
N VAL A 360 -4.19 9.12 5.04
CA VAL A 360 -5.27 9.95 4.55
C VAL A 360 -5.28 9.95 3.03
N ASP A 361 -6.46 9.76 2.46
CA ASP A 361 -6.73 9.99 1.05
C ASP A 361 -7.60 11.24 0.91
N PHE A 362 -7.23 12.14 0.00
CA PHE A 362 -8.00 13.34 -0.28
C PHE A 362 -8.16 13.60 -1.78
N GLU A 363 -9.27 14.20 -2.16
CA GLU A 363 -9.64 14.48 -3.55
C GLU A 363 -9.04 15.79 -4.02
N ALA A 364 -7.73 15.77 -4.29
CA ALA A 364 -7.06 16.82 -5.03
C ALA A 364 -5.78 16.30 -5.67
N SER A 365 -5.35 16.97 -6.74
CA SER A 365 -4.07 16.73 -7.40
C SER A 365 -2.93 17.43 -6.66
N MET A 366 -1.73 16.84 -6.67
CA MET A 366 -0.51 17.52 -6.20
C MET A 366 -0.07 18.68 -7.11
N ALA A 367 -0.65 18.82 -8.30
CA ALA A 367 -0.50 20.01 -9.15
C ALA A 367 -1.39 21.19 -8.70
N ASP A 368 -2.41 20.96 -7.86
CA ASP A 368 -3.27 22.02 -7.34
C ASP A 368 -2.56 22.83 -6.24
N GLN A 369 -2.58 24.14 -6.38
CA GLN A 369 -2.02 25.07 -5.40
C GLN A 369 -2.68 24.94 -4.03
N ASN A 370 -3.98 24.63 -3.96
CA ASN A 370 -4.70 24.44 -2.70
C ASN A 370 -4.19 23.21 -1.95
N ALA A 371 -4.00 22.09 -2.65
CA ALA A 371 -3.44 20.87 -2.08
C ALA A 371 -2.00 21.09 -1.59
N GLN A 372 -1.17 21.75 -2.39
CA GLN A 372 0.20 22.09 -1.99
C GLN A 372 0.24 22.98 -0.74
N ASN A 373 -0.65 23.98 -0.67
CA ASN A 373 -0.77 24.86 0.49
C ASN A 373 -1.27 24.11 1.73
N ALA A 374 -2.18 23.14 1.57
CA ALA A 374 -2.65 22.29 2.66
C ALA A 374 -1.51 21.45 3.22
N LEU A 375 -0.72 20.81 2.36
CA LEU A 375 0.43 19.99 2.78
C LEU A 375 1.56 20.82 3.39
N ARG A 376 1.83 22.02 2.86
CA ARG A 376 2.84 22.92 3.45
C ARG A 376 2.43 23.29 4.88
N HIS A 377 1.16 23.63 5.09
CA HIS A 377 0.64 23.95 6.43
C HIS A 377 0.65 22.74 7.35
N LEU A 378 0.30 21.54 6.86
CA LEU A 378 0.39 20.30 7.63
C LEU A 378 1.84 20.02 8.07
N HIS A 379 2.81 20.25 7.18
CA HIS A 379 4.23 20.04 7.45
C HIS A 379 4.77 20.95 8.56
N GLU A 380 4.11 22.07 8.89
CA GLU A 380 4.56 22.97 9.98
C GLU A 380 4.47 22.31 11.36
N PHE A 381 3.58 21.33 11.55
CA PHE A 381 3.37 20.67 12.84
C PHE A 381 3.34 19.14 12.76
N ALA A 382 3.46 18.55 11.57
CA ALA A 382 3.66 17.12 11.41
C ALA A 382 5.11 16.75 11.73
N THR A 383 5.30 15.71 12.55
CA THR A 383 6.64 15.17 12.86
C THR A 383 7.19 14.31 11.72
N PHE A 384 6.30 13.83 10.86
CA PHE A 384 6.60 13.11 9.64
C PHE A 384 5.46 13.35 8.65
N LEU A 385 5.79 13.55 7.38
CA LEU A 385 4.83 13.63 6.29
C LEU A 385 5.47 13.01 5.04
N ARG A 386 4.77 12.07 4.43
CA ARG A 386 5.15 11.48 3.15
C ARG A 386 3.93 11.40 2.24
N VAL A 387 4.10 11.88 1.00
CA VAL A 387 3.15 11.64 -0.08
C VAL A 387 3.42 10.25 -0.63
N LEU A 388 2.40 9.39 -0.63
CA LEU A 388 2.48 8.02 -1.16
C LEU A 388 2.19 7.99 -2.66
N GLY A 389 1.39 8.93 -3.16
CA GLY A 389 1.11 9.08 -4.58
C GLY A 389 -0.02 10.08 -4.83
N SER A 390 -0.04 10.64 -6.04
CA SER A 390 -1.13 11.47 -6.55
C SER A 390 -1.53 10.91 -7.90
N TYR A 391 -2.74 10.35 -7.98
CA TYR A 391 -3.18 9.48 -9.07
C TYR A 391 -4.63 9.77 -9.46
N PRO A 392 -5.02 9.47 -10.72
CA PRO A 392 -6.41 9.60 -11.16
C PRO A 392 -7.37 8.77 -10.30
N VAL A 393 -8.57 9.31 -10.04
CA VAL A 393 -9.64 8.57 -9.38
C VAL A 393 -10.16 7.46 -10.32
N ASP A 394 -10.42 6.28 -9.78
CA ASP A 394 -11.10 5.21 -10.52
C ASP A 394 -12.59 5.58 -10.70
N THR A 395 -12.94 6.00 -11.92
CA THR A 395 -14.31 6.31 -12.33
C THR A 395 -15.04 5.10 -12.92
N SER A 396 -14.44 3.91 -12.98
CA SER A 396 -15.01 2.73 -13.65
C SER A 396 -16.19 2.07 -12.91
N MET A 397 -16.61 2.65 -11.79
CA MET A 397 -17.72 2.17 -10.95
C MET A 397 -18.88 3.19 -10.83
N ILE A 398 -18.89 4.25 -11.65
CA ILE A 398 -20.01 5.22 -11.73
C ILE A 398 -20.95 4.82 -12.87
#